data_AF-A0A538C3F9-F1
#
_entry.id   AF-A0A538C3F9-F1
#
_cell.length_a   1.000
_cell.length_b   1.000
_cell.length_c   1.000
_cell.angle_alpha   90.00
_cell.angle_beta   90.00
_cell.angle_gamma   90.00
#
_symmetry.space_group_name_H-M   'P 1'
#
loop_
_entity.id
_entity.type
_entity.pdbx_description
1 polymer ?
#
loop_
_entity_poly.entity_id
_entity_poly.type
_entity_poly.pdbx_seq_one_letter_code
_entity_poly.pdbx_strand_id
1 'polypeptide(L)'
;MSGKGQVEILNVGDGVVGKATFEPGWRWSEHVKPLAGTDSCQAAHLGYVLSGHQKVIMDDGTELDFGPGDVVAIPPGHDGEVVGDEPCVVLDFAGMEHYAKG
;
A
#
# COMPACT_ATOMS: atom_id res chain seq x y z
N MET A 1 0.61 -11.57 -5.68
CA MET A 1 0.03 -10.35 -6.29
C MET A 1 -0.09 -10.63 -7.78
N SER A 2 -1.18 -10.27 -8.45
CA SER A 2 -1.39 -10.52 -9.90
C SER A 2 -0.51 -9.66 -10.83
N GLY A 3 0.75 -9.43 -10.46
CA GLY A 3 1.80 -8.86 -11.31
C GLY A 3 1.91 -7.34 -11.36
N LYS A 4 0.97 -6.57 -10.78
CA LYS A 4 1.01 -5.09 -10.77
C LYS A 4 1.44 -4.48 -9.43
N GLY A 5 1.81 -5.30 -8.45
CA GLY A 5 2.28 -4.84 -7.16
C GLY A 5 3.47 -5.66 -6.71
N GLN A 6 4.45 -5.00 -6.11
CA GLN A 6 5.62 -5.61 -5.49
C GLN A 6 5.89 -4.92 -4.16
N VAL A 7 6.30 -5.69 -3.17
CA VAL A 7 6.81 -5.17 -1.89
C VAL A 7 8.21 -5.72 -1.68
N GLU A 8 9.17 -4.82 -1.53
CA GLU A 8 10.55 -5.13 -1.13
C GLU A 8 10.68 -4.88 0.38
N ILE A 9 11.33 -5.80 1.11
CA ILE A 9 11.60 -5.61 2.53
C ILE A 9 13.02 -5.05 2.71
N LEU A 10 13.11 -3.88 3.33
CA LEU A 10 14.36 -3.18 3.61
C LEU A 10 14.69 -3.34 5.09
N ASN A 11 15.82 -3.96 5.41
CA ASN A 11 16.30 -4.08 6.78
C ASN A 11 16.99 -2.78 7.21
N VAL A 12 16.55 -2.19 8.32
CA VAL A 12 17.09 -0.94 8.87
C VAL A 12 17.33 -1.10 10.36
N GLY A 13 18.59 -1.33 10.74
CA GLY A 13 18.94 -1.68 12.12
C GLY A 13 18.20 -2.96 12.55
N ASP A 14 17.51 -2.89 13.68
CA ASP A 14 16.69 -3.99 14.22
C ASP A 14 15.24 -3.97 13.70
N GLY A 15 14.90 -3.05 12.80
CA GLY A 15 13.57 -2.89 12.22
C GLY A 15 13.55 -3.16 10.71
N VAL A 16 12.36 -3.04 10.13
CA VAL A 16 12.11 -3.24 8.70
C VAL A 16 11.19 -2.17 8.14
N VAL A 17 11.41 -1.81 6.87
CA VAL A 17 10.58 -0.90 6.08
C VAL A 17 10.15 -1.64 4.83
N GLY A 18 8.87 -1.56 4.48
CA GLY A 18 8.35 -2.05 3.21
C GLY A 18 8.52 -0.97 2.15
N LYS A 19 9.14 -1.29 1.02
CA LYS A 19 9.04 -0.45 -0.17
C LYS A 19 8.03 -1.10 -1.11
N ALA A 20 6.83 -0.55 -1.15
CA ALA A 20 5.78 -0.97 -2.06
C ALA A 20 5.89 -0.19 -3.38
N THR A 21 5.81 -0.90 -4.49
CA THR A 21 5.68 -0.34 -5.84
C THR A 21 4.40 -0.89 -6.45
N PHE A 22 3.49 0.00 -6.80
CA PHE A 22 2.22 -0.32 -7.46
C PHE A 22 2.21 0.29 -8.86
N GLU A 23 2.03 -0.55 -9.87
CA GLU A 23 2.02 -0.14 -11.28
C GLU A 23 0.68 0.53 -11.66
N PRO A 24 0.64 1.36 -12.72
CA PRO A 24 -0.60 1.90 -13.25
C PRO A 24 -1.68 0.84 -13.48
N GLY A 25 -2.90 1.13 -13.01
CA GLY A 25 -4.02 0.19 -13.00
C GLY A 25 -3.96 -0.88 -11.90
N TRP A 26 -3.02 -0.78 -10.95
CA TRP A 26 -3.10 -1.57 -9.72
C TRP A 26 -4.28 -1.11 -8.88
N ARG A 27 -5.00 -2.09 -8.31
CA ARG A 27 -6.07 -1.90 -7.33
C ARG A 27 -6.09 -3.06 -6.34
N TRP A 28 -6.17 -2.77 -5.04
CA TRP A 28 -6.10 -3.79 -4.00
C TRP A 28 -7.21 -4.84 -4.14
N SER A 29 -8.46 -4.41 -4.38
CA SER A 29 -9.61 -5.31 -4.55
C SER A 29 -9.54 -6.22 -5.78
N GLU A 30 -8.72 -5.89 -6.77
CA GLU A 30 -8.48 -6.74 -7.94
C GLU A 30 -7.23 -7.62 -7.77
N HIS A 31 -6.16 -7.07 -7.18
CA HIS A 31 -4.83 -7.66 -7.23
C HIS A 31 -4.39 -8.37 -5.95
N VAL A 32 -4.99 -8.00 -4.82
CA VAL A 32 -4.62 -8.47 -3.48
C VAL A 32 -5.79 -9.18 -2.79
N LYS A 33 -7.03 -8.70 -2.92
CA LYS A 33 -8.23 -9.34 -2.35
C LYS A 33 -8.33 -10.85 -2.60
N PRO A 34 -8.09 -11.39 -3.82
CA PRO A 34 -8.13 -12.84 -4.04
C PRO A 34 -7.12 -13.64 -3.21
N LEU A 35 -6.04 -13.00 -2.76
CA LEU A 35 -5.00 -13.59 -1.92
C LEU A 35 -5.26 -13.33 -0.43
N ALA A 36 -5.78 -12.15 -0.09
CA ALA A 36 -6.05 -11.75 1.29
C ALA A 36 -7.31 -12.41 1.88
N GLY A 37 -8.28 -12.80 1.04
CA GLY A 37 -9.51 -13.47 1.48
C GLY A 37 -10.44 -12.60 2.32
N THR A 38 -10.26 -11.27 2.28
CA THR A 38 -11.03 -10.26 3.01
C THR A 38 -11.69 -9.29 2.02
N ASP A 39 -12.71 -8.56 2.46
CA ASP A 39 -13.43 -7.65 1.55
C ASP A 39 -12.70 -6.35 1.23
N SER A 40 -11.87 -5.88 2.17
CA SER A 40 -11.00 -4.70 2.09
C SER A 40 -9.67 -4.97 2.82
N CYS A 41 -8.65 -4.15 2.56
CA CYS A 41 -7.36 -4.26 3.24
C CYS A 41 -7.52 -4.04 4.74
N GLN A 42 -7.04 -5.00 5.55
CA GLN A 42 -7.11 -4.95 7.01
C GLN A 42 -5.76 -4.60 7.66
N ALA A 43 -4.74 -4.30 6.87
CA ALA A 43 -3.47 -3.81 7.40
C ALA A 43 -3.60 -2.33 7.76
N ALA A 44 -2.92 -1.92 8.82
CA ALA A 44 -2.68 -0.51 9.08
C ALA A 44 -1.40 -0.09 8.34
N HIS A 45 -1.42 1.07 7.70
CA HIS A 45 -0.28 1.61 6.96
C HIS A 45 0.14 2.96 7.55
N LEU A 46 1.45 3.15 7.72
CA LEU A 46 2.05 4.45 8.02
C LEU A 46 3.19 4.61 7.03
N GLY A 47 3.06 5.52 6.07
CA GLY A 47 3.99 5.57 4.97
C GLY A 47 4.35 6.96 4.47
N TYR A 48 5.30 7.00 3.55
CA TYR A 48 5.72 8.18 2.82
C TYR A 48 5.73 7.89 1.33
N VAL A 49 5.04 8.72 0.54
CA VAL A 49 4.93 8.53 -0.92
C VAL A 49 6.15 9.13 -1.61
N LEU A 50 6.89 8.28 -2.33
CA LEU A 50 8.07 8.67 -3.09
C LEU A 50 7.72 9.17 -4.50
N SER A 51 6.76 8.54 -5.18
CA SER A 51 6.36 8.85 -6.55
C SER A 51 4.93 8.39 -6.84
N GLY A 52 4.36 8.86 -7.96
CA GLY A 52 3.00 8.52 -8.39
C GLY A 52 1.91 8.98 -7.43
N HIS A 53 0.68 8.57 -7.70
CA HIS A 53 -0.49 8.88 -6.85
C HIS A 53 -1.26 7.63 -6.49
N GLN A 54 -1.77 7.60 -5.26
CA GLN A 54 -2.65 6.55 -4.77
C GLN A 54 -3.94 7.16 -4.24
N LYS A 55 -5.06 6.63 -4.72
CA LYS A 55 -6.37 6.86 -4.13
C LYS A 55 -6.69 5.74 -3.17
N VAL A 56 -7.21 6.09 -2.00
CA VAL A 56 -7.67 5.15 -0.97
C VAL A 56 -9.15 5.40 -0.73
N ILE A 57 -9.93 4.33 -0.70
CA ILE A 57 -11.37 4.38 -0.45
C ILE A 57 -11.64 3.54 0.79
N MET A 58 -12.03 4.20 1.88
CA MET A 58 -12.39 3.55 3.14
C MET A 58 -13.74 2.84 3.01
N ASP A 59 -13.99 1.86 3.88
CA ASP A 59 -15.26 1.10 3.87
C ASP A 59 -16.50 2.00 4.15
N ASP A 60 -16.32 3.14 4.81
CA ASP A 60 -17.38 4.14 5.03
C ASP A 60 -17.61 5.09 3.83
N GLY A 61 -16.85 4.92 2.75
CA GLY A 61 -16.90 5.73 1.54
C GLY A 61 -16.01 6.98 1.58
N THR A 62 -15.30 7.25 2.67
CA THR A 62 -14.29 8.31 2.72
C THR A 62 -13.21 8.05 1.68
N GLU A 63 -12.90 9.06 0.86
CA GLU A 63 -11.85 9.00 -0.14
C GLU A 63 -10.65 9.85 0.29
N LEU A 64 -9.46 9.30 0.13
CA LEU A 64 -8.18 9.97 0.38
C LEU A 64 -7.34 9.87 -0.89
N ASP A 65 -6.59 10.92 -1.18
CA ASP A 65 -5.66 10.98 -2.33
C ASP A 65 -4.29 11.37 -1.79
N PHE A 66 -3.26 10.62 -2.20
CA PHE A 66 -1.90 10.80 -1.74
C PHE A 66 -0.95 10.88 -2.94
N GLY A 67 -0.08 11.88 -2.93
CA GLY A 67 0.94 12.10 -3.94
C GLY A 67 2.34 12.24 -3.35
N PRO A 68 3.36 12.51 -4.18
CA PRO A 68 4.76 12.54 -3.76
C PRO A 68 4.99 13.59 -2.65
N GLY A 69 5.62 13.16 -1.55
CA GLY A 69 5.88 14.01 -0.39
C GLY A 69 4.86 13.87 0.75
N ASP A 70 3.73 13.21 0.52
CA ASP A 70 2.74 13.00 1.56
C ASP A 70 3.15 11.92 2.56
N VAL A 71 2.81 12.16 3.83
CA VAL A 71 2.82 11.13 4.88
C VAL A 71 1.41 10.57 5.00
N VAL A 72 1.27 9.26 4.84
CA VAL A 72 0.00 8.55 4.86
C VAL A 72 -0.18 7.80 6.17
N ALA A 73 -1.37 7.85 6.74
CA ALA A 73 -1.78 7.03 7.86
C ALA A 73 -3.16 6.44 7.54
N ILE A 74 -3.19 5.16 7.20
CA ILE A 74 -4.40 4.50 6.70
C ILE A 74 -4.78 3.39 7.69
N PRO A 75 -5.94 3.50 8.36
CA PRO A 75 -6.40 2.44 9.25
C PRO A 75 -6.93 1.23 8.46
N PRO A 76 -7.09 0.06 9.10
CA PRO A 76 -7.77 -1.09 8.51
C PRO A 76 -9.16 -0.73 7.96
N GLY A 77 -9.55 -1.36 6.85
CA GLY A 77 -10.85 -1.17 6.20
C GLY A 77 -10.79 -0.22 5.02
N HIS A 78 -10.03 -0.57 3.97
CA HIS A 78 -9.90 0.26 2.77
C HIS A 78 -9.56 -0.54 1.49
N ASP A 79 -9.91 0.02 0.33
CA ASP A 79 -9.35 -0.31 -0.97
C ASP A 79 -8.29 0.74 -1.34
N GLY A 80 -7.35 0.39 -2.21
CA GLY A 80 -6.34 1.31 -2.72
C GLY A 80 -6.15 1.11 -4.20
N GLU A 81 -5.94 2.19 -4.95
CA GLU A 81 -5.66 2.14 -6.39
C GLU A 81 -4.63 3.18 -6.82
N VAL A 82 -3.83 2.83 -7.82
CA VAL A 82 -2.91 3.78 -8.45
C VAL A 82 -3.70 4.63 -9.42
N VAL A 83 -3.56 5.95 -9.29
CA VAL A 83 -4.16 6.93 -10.20
C VAL A 83 -3.10 7.45 -11.15
N GLY A 84 -3.40 7.45 -12.45
CA GLY A 84 -2.51 7.94 -13.50
C GLY A 84 -1.67 6.84 -14.16
N ASP A 85 -0.59 7.27 -14.80
CA ASP A 85 0.29 6.45 -15.64
C ASP A 85 1.71 6.28 -15.07
N GLU A 86 1.96 6.79 -13.86
CA GLU A 86 3.20 6.62 -13.12
C GLU A 86 3.03 5.59 -11.99
N PRO A 87 4.00 4.70 -11.75
CA PRO A 87 4.00 3.83 -10.58
C PRO A 87 3.95 4.61 -9.27
N CYS A 88 3.04 4.23 -8.38
CA CYS A 88 3.01 4.75 -7.02
C CYS A 88 3.99 3.95 -6.16
N VAL A 89 4.98 4.63 -5.59
CA VAL A 89 5.98 4.03 -4.71
C VAL A 89 5.82 4.59 -3.31
N VAL A 90 5.65 3.72 -2.32
CA VAL A 90 5.43 4.08 -0.92
C VAL A 90 6.44 3.35 -0.03
N LEU A 91 7.07 4.08 0.88
CA LEU A 91 7.79 3.49 2.00
C LEU A 91 6.81 3.32 3.15
N ASP A 92 6.57 2.09 3.58
CA ASP A 92 5.68 1.73 4.68
C ASP A 92 6.47 1.31 5.91
N PHE A 93 6.14 1.93 7.03
CA PHE A 93 6.78 1.76 8.33
C PHE A 93 5.90 0.96 9.30
N ALA A 94 4.64 0.66 8.98
CA ALA A 94 3.73 -0.04 9.88
C ALA A 94 3.70 -1.55 9.61
N GLY A 95 3.74 -2.36 10.68
CA GLY A 95 3.43 -3.80 10.63
C GLY A 95 4.40 -4.66 9.80
N MET A 96 5.50 -4.10 9.30
CA MET A 96 6.43 -4.79 8.42
C MET A 96 7.26 -5.85 9.15
N GLU A 97 7.37 -5.79 10.49
CA GLU A 97 8.01 -6.83 11.31
C GLU A 97 7.39 -8.23 11.16
N HIS A 98 6.14 -8.31 10.67
CA HIS A 98 5.46 -9.58 10.40
C HIS A 98 5.77 -10.14 9.01
N TYR A 99 6.21 -9.31 8.06
CA TYR A 99 6.57 -9.72 6.69
C TYR A 99 7.95 -10.37 6.63
N ALA A 100 8.86 -9.99 7.53
CA ALA A 100 10.21 -10.57 7.63
C ALA A 100 10.25 -11.98 8.26
N LYS A 101 9.11 -12.49 8.76
CA LYS A 101 9.00 -13.79 9.43
C LYS A 101 8.42 -14.91 8.55
N GLY A 102 8.30 -14.69 7.24
CA GLY A 102 7.82 -15.68 6.27
C GLY A 102 8.65 -15.71 5.00
#